data_AF-A0A1I6LZS6-F1
#
_entry.id   AF-A0A1I6LZS6-F1
#
_cell.length_a   1.000
_cell.length_b   1.000
_cell.length_c   1.000
_cell.angle_alpha   90.00
_cell.angle_beta   90.00
_cell.angle_gamma   90.00
#
_symmetry.space_group_name_H-M   'P 1'
#
loop_
_entity.id
_entity.type
_entity.pdbx_description
1 polymer ?
#
loop_
_entity_poly.entity_id
_entity_poly.type
_entity_poly.pdbx_seq_one_letter_code
_entity_poly.pdbx_strand_id
1 'polypeptide(L)'
;MHRRPFWPRWGLSPRVSDATVQQTIAQLVAFLKGGPDAVPAVAPVENPAREARLLLAHAMGVPVQRLSLHAQDEITADCVDQAFVYAGRRRQGEPVSHILGYREFFGRRFEVDSRVLDPRPETEVLVAEALKMPFVDVLDLGAGSGAIILTLLAERPEATGVATDLSPAALQVAASNAAALGVDTRVHFEVSNWFEAIGGEYDLIVSNPPYIAADEMDALQPEVRLFEPRMALTDEADGLSAYARIIAATPDHLRKGGRLLVEIGMTQGKAVAAMMRDAGLAEVEVIPDLDGRDRVVIGKKQ
;
A
#
# COMPACT_ATOMS: atom_id res chain seq x y z
N MET A 1 25.67 6.45 -15.10
CA MET A 1 26.49 5.53 -14.29
C MET A 1 25.86 5.44 -12.89
N HIS A 2 24.94 4.51 -12.69
CA HIS A 2 24.30 4.30 -11.38
C HIS A 2 25.24 3.53 -10.45
N ARG A 3 25.67 4.18 -9.36
CA ARG A 3 26.38 3.51 -8.27
C ARG A 3 25.36 2.61 -7.55
N ARG A 4 25.57 1.29 -7.61
CA ARG A 4 24.85 0.34 -6.75
C ARG A 4 25.11 0.72 -5.28
N PRO A 5 24.11 0.71 -4.39
CA PRO A 5 24.36 0.90 -2.96
C PRO A 5 25.30 -0.20 -2.47
N PHE A 6 26.36 0.19 -1.78
CA PHE A 6 27.36 -0.72 -1.21
C PHE A 6 26.79 -1.34 0.06
N TRP A 7 26.13 -2.49 -0.07
CA TRP A 7 25.74 -3.30 1.08
C TRP A 7 26.93 -4.20 1.45
N PRO A 8 27.26 -4.38 2.75
CA PRO A 8 28.30 -5.30 3.15
C PRO A 8 28.02 -6.69 2.59
N ARG A 9 29.01 -7.32 1.96
CA ARG A 9 29.01 -8.78 1.82
C ARG A 9 29.09 -9.33 3.24
N TRP A 10 27.94 -9.57 3.86
CA TRP A 10 27.87 -10.31 5.10
C TRP A 10 28.61 -11.62 4.86
N GLY A 11 29.68 -11.85 5.61
CA GLY A 11 30.58 -12.98 5.43
C GLY A 11 29.86 -14.29 5.67
N LEU A 12 29.12 -14.75 4.67
CA LEU A 12 28.62 -16.11 4.59
C LEU A 12 29.84 -16.96 4.21
N SER A 13 30.34 -17.74 5.17
CA SER A 13 31.17 -18.93 4.89
C SER A 13 30.56 -19.68 3.70
N PRO A 14 31.34 -20.25 2.75
CA PRO A 14 30.83 -20.76 1.47
C PRO A 14 29.64 -21.70 1.71
N ARG A 15 28.43 -21.16 1.55
CA ARG A 15 27.19 -21.87 1.81
C ARG A 15 26.80 -22.56 0.51
N VAL A 16 27.17 -23.83 0.50
CA VAL A 16 26.46 -24.94 -0.16
C VAL A 16 26.56 -25.00 -1.68
N SER A 17 27.56 -25.74 -2.17
CA SER A 17 27.29 -26.66 -3.28
C SER A 17 26.33 -27.73 -2.74
N ASP A 18 25.16 -27.90 -3.38
CA ASP A 18 24.14 -28.94 -3.10
C ASP A 18 22.97 -28.57 -2.14
N ALA A 19 22.65 -27.28 -1.95
CA ALA A 19 21.44 -26.92 -1.19
C ALA A 19 20.19 -27.20 -2.02
N THR A 20 19.12 -27.68 -1.37
CA THR A 20 17.78 -27.69 -1.97
C THR A 20 16.99 -26.43 -1.64
N VAL A 21 15.95 -26.15 -2.41
CA VAL A 21 14.99 -25.06 -2.11
C VAL A 21 14.41 -25.22 -0.70
N GLN A 22 14.00 -26.42 -0.30
CA GLN A 22 13.43 -26.68 1.03
C GLN A 22 14.44 -26.40 2.15
N GLN A 23 15.70 -26.81 1.99
CA GLN A 23 16.76 -26.55 2.97
C GLN A 23 17.03 -25.04 3.09
N THR A 24 17.06 -24.33 1.95
CA THR A 24 17.28 -22.88 1.91
C THR A 24 16.15 -22.12 2.61
N ILE A 25 14.88 -22.53 2.41
CA ILE A 25 13.74 -21.96 3.15
C ILE A 25 13.95 -22.14 4.66
N ALA A 26 14.31 -23.34 5.12
CA ALA A 26 14.51 -23.60 6.54
C ALA A 26 15.62 -22.71 7.14
N GLN A 27 16.71 -22.51 6.41
CA GLN A 27 17.80 -21.63 6.82
C GLN A 27 17.37 -20.15 6.86
N LEU A 28 16.62 -19.68 5.86
CA LEU A 28 16.06 -18.32 5.84
C LEU A 28 15.09 -18.10 7.01
N VAL A 29 14.25 -19.08 7.34
CA VAL A 29 13.36 -19.02 8.51
C VAL A 29 14.18 -18.87 9.79
N ALA A 30 15.24 -19.65 9.96
CA ALA A 30 16.12 -19.53 11.12
C ALA A 30 16.80 -18.15 11.18
N PHE A 31 17.29 -17.65 10.04
CA PHE A 31 17.91 -16.34 9.94
C PHE A 31 16.93 -15.20 10.29
N LEU A 32 15.71 -15.23 9.75
CA LEU A 32 14.66 -14.25 10.05
C LEU A 32 14.21 -14.30 11.52
N LYS A 33 14.32 -15.46 12.20
CA LYS A 33 14.08 -15.60 13.64
C LYS A 33 15.23 -15.10 14.53
N GLY A 34 16.38 -14.72 13.95
CA GLY A 34 17.56 -14.31 14.72
C GLY A 34 18.46 -15.47 15.13
N GLY A 35 18.48 -16.55 14.33
CA GLY A 35 19.40 -17.67 14.51
C GLY A 35 20.87 -17.29 14.32
N PRO A 36 21.78 -18.29 14.33
CA PRO A 36 23.20 -18.07 14.14
C PRO A 36 23.49 -17.30 12.84
N ASP A 37 24.44 -16.37 12.89
CA ASP A 37 24.84 -15.48 11.78
C ASP A 37 23.80 -14.43 11.34
N ALA A 38 22.64 -14.35 12.01
CA ALA A 38 21.66 -13.33 11.72
C ALA A 38 22.13 -11.94 12.18
N VAL A 39 21.98 -10.94 11.31
CA VAL A 39 22.16 -9.53 11.69
C VAL A 39 21.15 -9.13 12.79
N PRO A 40 21.46 -8.19 13.69
CA PRO A 40 20.45 -7.67 14.63
C PRO A 40 19.22 -7.16 13.89
N ALA A 41 18.04 -7.44 14.42
CA ALA A 41 16.78 -6.96 13.82
C ALA A 41 16.28 -5.71 14.53
N VAL A 42 15.67 -4.79 13.79
CA VAL A 42 15.02 -3.59 14.35
C VAL A 42 13.71 -3.93 15.06
N ALA A 43 13.07 -5.03 14.67
CA ALA A 43 11.88 -5.60 15.30
C ALA A 43 11.81 -7.12 15.01
N PRO A 44 11.07 -7.91 15.81
CA PRO A 44 10.78 -9.31 15.49
C PRO A 44 10.01 -9.42 14.16
N VAL A 45 10.42 -10.36 13.31
CA VAL A 45 9.69 -10.68 12.07
C VAL A 45 8.45 -11.52 12.44
N GLU A 46 7.26 -11.03 12.11
CA GLU A 46 5.99 -11.64 12.53
C GLU A 46 5.73 -13.01 11.88
N ASN A 47 5.98 -13.15 10.57
CA ASN A 47 5.76 -14.41 9.84
C ASN A 47 7.01 -14.89 9.06
N PRO A 48 8.06 -15.35 9.77
CA PRO A 48 9.32 -15.74 9.14
C PRO A 48 9.17 -16.83 8.07
N ALA A 49 8.22 -17.76 8.25
CA ALA A 49 7.99 -18.86 7.32
C ALA A 49 7.42 -18.38 5.98
N ARG A 50 6.40 -17.52 6.03
CA ARG A 50 5.82 -16.93 4.82
C ARG A 50 6.84 -16.04 4.11
N GLU A 51 7.52 -15.18 4.86
CA GLU A 51 8.47 -14.23 4.29
C GLU A 51 9.68 -14.93 3.67
N ALA A 52 10.26 -15.95 4.31
CA ALA A 52 11.35 -16.75 3.73
C ALA A 52 10.98 -17.33 2.35
N ARG A 53 9.74 -17.81 2.20
CA ARG A 53 9.24 -18.33 0.91
C ARG A 53 9.12 -17.23 -0.13
N LEU A 54 8.60 -16.06 0.24
CA LEU A 54 8.49 -14.91 -0.67
C LEU A 54 9.87 -14.44 -1.15
N LEU A 55 10.81 -14.27 -0.24
CA LEU A 55 12.16 -13.80 -0.56
C LEU A 55 12.93 -14.79 -1.43
N LEU A 56 12.80 -16.10 -1.16
CA LEU A 56 13.46 -17.13 -1.97
C LEU A 56 12.83 -17.24 -3.36
N ALA A 57 11.49 -17.24 -3.44
CA ALA A 57 10.79 -17.27 -4.73
C ALA A 57 11.18 -16.08 -5.60
N HIS A 58 11.33 -14.89 -5.00
CA HIS A 58 11.81 -13.69 -5.67
C HIS A 58 13.25 -13.82 -6.16
N ALA A 59 14.17 -14.33 -5.33
CA ALA A 59 15.55 -14.58 -5.73
C ALA A 59 15.67 -15.58 -6.90
N MET A 60 14.78 -16.57 -6.94
CA MET A 60 14.71 -17.57 -8.02
C MET A 60 13.97 -17.07 -9.27
N GLY A 61 13.26 -15.94 -9.20
CA GLY A 61 12.41 -15.47 -10.30
C GLY A 61 11.20 -16.35 -10.58
N VAL A 62 10.70 -17.09 -9.58
CA VAL A 62 9.53 -17.98 -9.73
C VAL A 62 8.34 -17.49 -8.89
N PRO A 63 7.08 -17.74 -9.32
CA PRO A 63 5.92 -17.46 -8.49
C PRO A 63 5.98 -18.26 -7.17
N VAL A 64 5.67 -17.61 -6.05
CA VAL A 64 5.73 -18.25 -4.71
C VAL A 64 4.83 -19.49 -4.60
N GLN A 65 3.73 -19.52 -5.35
CA GLN A 65 2.80 -20.65 -5.41
C GLN A 65 3.44 -21.89 -6.06
N ARG A 66 4.43 -21.70 -6.94
CA ARG A 66 5.18 -22.78 -7.59
C ARG A 66 6.40 -23.25 -6.80
N LEU A 67 6.79 -22.53 -5.75
CA LEU A 67 7.98 -22.87 -4.95
C LEU A 67 7.92 -24.29 -4.37
N SER A 68 6.72 -24.77 -4.02
CA SER A 68 6.54 -26.15 -3.52
C SER A 68 6.85 -27.23 -4.56
N LEU A 69 6.70 -26.93 -5.86
CA LEU A 69 7.03 -27.86 -6.95
C LEU A 69 8.54 -28.04 -7.09
N HIS A 70 9.31 -27.04 -6.65
CA HIS A 70 10.77 -27.02 -6.70
C HIS A 70 11.42 -27.42 -5.38
N ALA A 71 10.66 -27.94 -4.41
CA ALA A 71 11.14 -28.10 -3.03
C ALA A 71 12.41 -28.96 -2.90
N GLN A 72 12.54 -30.00 -3.75
CA GLN A 72 13.70 -30.89 -3.78
C GLN A 72 14.74 -30.50 -4.84
N ASP A 73 14.46 -29.49 -5.66
CA ASP A 73 15.38 -29.06 -6.70
C ASP A 73 16.62 -28.42 -6.07
N GLU A 74 17.76 -28.64 -6.69
CA GLU A 74 19.00 -27.93 -6.38
C GLU A 74 18.84 -26.45 -6.70
N ILE A 75 19.35 -25.59 -5.81
CA ILE A 75 19.33 -24.14 -5.98
C ILE A 75 20.74 -23.61 -6.22
N THR A 76 20.86 -22.60 -7.09
CA THR A 76 22.16 -21.97 -7.36
C THR A 76 22.63 -21.14 -6.17
N ALA A 77 23.94 -21.09 -5.97
CA ALA A 77 24.55 -20.27 -4.91
C ALA A 77 24.15 -18.79 -5.03
N ASP A 78 24.05 -18.26 -6.26
CA ASP A 78 23.60 -16.87 -6.50
C ASP A 78 22.18 -16.62 -5.98
N CYS A 79 21.24 -17.55 -6.19
CA CYS A 79 19.88 -17.41 -5.66
C CYS A 79 19.85 -17.48 -4.13
N VAL A 80 20.66 -18.36 -3.54
CA VAL A 80 20.80 -18.48 -2.07
C VAL A 80 21.34 -17.17 -1.50
N ASP A 81 22.48 -16.68 -2.01
CA ASP A 81 23.11 -15.44 -1.56
C ASP A 81 22.15 -14.25 -1.70
N GLN A 82 21.45 -14.15 -2.82
CA GLN A 82 20.50 -13.08 -3.05
C GLN A 82 19.31 -13.15 -2.09
N ALA A 83 18.81 -14.34 -1.76
CA ALA A 83 17.75 -14.52 -0.77
C ALA A 83 18.20 -14.11 0.65
N PHE A 84 19.45 -14.38 1.03
CA PHE A 84 20.01 -13.92 2.31
C PHE A 84 20.25 -12.41 2.35
N VAL A 85 20.63 -11.79 1.22
CA VAL A 85 20.68 -10.32 1.10
C VAL A 85 19.29 -9.72 1.35
N TYR A 86 18.24 -10.29 0.76
CA TYR A 86 16.86 -9.88 1.02
C TYR A 86 16.45 -10.09 2.48
N ALA A 87 16.77 -11.24 3.07
CA ALA A 87 16.47 -11.49 4.48
C ALA A 87 17.19 -10.52 5.41
N GLY A 88 18.42 -10.11 5.06
CA GLY A 88 19.17 -9.07 5.78
C GLY A 88 18.45 -7.72 5.75
N ARG A 89 18.00 -7.27 4.57
CA ARG A 89 17.18 -6.05 4.42
C ARG A 89 15.91 -6.12 5.25
N ARG A 90 15.21 -7.26 5.20
CA ARG A 90 13.98 -7.47 5.96
C ARG A 90 14.20 -7.34 7.47
N ARG A 91 15.30 -7.87 8.01
CA ARG A 91 15.66 -7.74 9.43
C ARG A 91 15.99 -6.29 9.82
N GLN A 92 16.42 -5.45 8.88
CA GLN A 92 16.57 -4.01 9.11
C GLN A 92 15.23 -3.25 9.04
N GLY A 93 14.10 -3.97 8.92
CA GLY A 93 12.76 -3.41 8.94
C GLY A 93 12.22 -3.05 7.56
N GLU A 94 12.96 -3.31 6.48
CA GLU A 94 12.45 -3.01 5.15
C GLU A 94 11.25 -3.92 4.83
N PRO A 95 10.08 -3.37 4.45
CA PRO A 95 8.90 -4.16 4.12
C PRO A 95 9.20 -5.19 3.02
N VAL A 96 8.64 -6.40 3.14
CA VAL A 96 8.81 -7.44 2.11
C VAL A 96 8.35 -6.95 0.75
N SER A 97 7.25 -6.21 0.67
CA SER A 97 6.75 -5.60 -0.57
C SER A 97 7.78 -4.71 -1.26
N HIS A 98 8.51 -3.88 -0.51
CA HIS A 98 9.59 -3.02 -1.04
C HIS A 98 10.80 -3.84 -1.49
N ILE A 99 11.13 -4.92 -0.78
CA ILE A 99 12.18 -5.85 -1.18
C ILE A 99 11.82 -6.55 -2.49
N LEU A 100 10.55 -6.95 -2.64
CA LEU A 100 10.01 -7.59 -3.84
C LEU A 100 9.77 -6.61 -5.00
N GLY A 101 9.61 -5.32 -4.68
CA GLY A 101 9.20 -4.25 -5.60
C GLY A 101 7.71 -4.25 -5.95
N TYR A 102 6.87 -4.96 -5.19
CA TYR A 102 5.43 -5.01 -5.46
C TYR A 102 4.58 -5.43 -4.25
N ARG A 103 3.29 -5.12 -4.33
CA ARG A 103 2.23 -5.55 -3.44
C ARG A 103 1.08 -6.19 -4.22
N GLU A 104 0.50 -7.26 -3.67
CA GLU A 104 -0.80 -7.75 -4.15
C GLU A 104 -1.92 -6.98 -3.43
N PHE A 105 -2.84 -6.41 -4.21
CA PHE A 105 -4.01 -5.68 -3.73
C PHE A 105 -5.18 -5.96 -4.65
N PHE A 106 -6.31 -6.40 -4.11
CA PHE A 106 -7.55 -6.69 -4.83
C PHE A 106 -7.33 -7.61 -6.07
N GLY A 107 -6.53 -8.67 -5.88
CA GLY A 107 -6.20 -9.64 -6.93
C GLY A 107 -5.23 -9.14 -8.02
N ARG A 108 -4.62 -7.97 -7.83
CA ARG A 108 -3.72 -7.33 -8.80
C ARG A 108 -2.36 -7.05 -8.17
N ARG A 109 -1.34 -6.91 -9.00
CA ARG A 109 0.01 -6.56 -8.58
C ARG A 109 0.28 -5.09 -8.86
N PHE A 110 0.65 -4.36 -7.81
CA PHE A 110 1.08 -2.96 -7.88
C PHE A 110 2.56 -2.87 -7.57
N GLU A 111 3.33 -2.20 -8.42
CA GLU A 111 4.69 -1.76 -8.08
C GLU A 111 4.62 -0.81 -6.89
N VAL A 112 5.50 -1.04 -5.93
CA VAL A 112 5.65 -0.21 -4.72
C VAL A 112 7.12 -0.07 -4.38
N ASP A 113 7.48 1.10 -3.86
CA ASP A 113 8.78 1.40 -3.29
C ASP A 113 8.64 2.51 -2.25
N SER A 114 9.77 3.02 -1.74
CA SER A 114 9.81 4.06 -0.70
C SER A 114 9.14 5.39 -1.06
N ARG A 115 8.65 5.56 -2.29
CA ARG A 115 7.91 6.77 -2.72
C ARG A 115 6.43 6.72 -2.37
N VAL A 116 5.88 5.56 -2.04
CA VAL A 116 4.43 5.35 -1.84
C VAL A 116 4.15 4.55 -0.57
N LEU A 117 2.92 4.69 -0.07
CA LEU A 117 2.40 3.82 0.97
C LEU A 117 2.18 2.41 0.41
N ASP A 118 2.57 1.37 1.16
CA ASP A 118 2.27 -0.01 0.80
C ASP A 118 0.75 -0.26 0.93
N PRO A 119 0.04 -0.66 -0.14
CA PRO A 119 -1.39 -0.95 -0.09
C PRO A 119 -1.75 -1.94 1.02
N ARG A 120 -2.64 -1.49 1.92
CA ARG A 120 -3.09 -2.27 3.07
C ARG A 120 -4.28 -3.16 2.68
N PRO A 121 -4.37 -4.40 3.20
CA PRO A 121 -5.54 -5.25 2.98
C PRO A 121 -6.85 -4.58 3.41
N GLU A 122 -6.82 -3.79 4.47
CA GLU A 122 -7.99 -3.09 5.01
C GLU A 122 -8.52 -2.02 4.03
N THR A 123 -7.66 -1.45 3.18
CA THR A 123 -8.05 -0.51 2.10
C THR A 123 -8.92 -1.19 1.03
N GLU A 124 -8.92 -2.52 0.94
CA GLU A 124 -9.83 -3.24 0.05
C GLU A 124 -11.31 -3.04 0.43
N VAL A 125 -11.60 -2.72 1.70
CA VAL A 125 -12.96 -2.38 2.16
C VAL A 125 -13.45 -1.12 1.46
N LEU A 126 -12.61 -0.08 1.35
CA LEU A 126 -12.95 1.17 0.64
C LEU A 126 -13.33 0.91 -0.82
N VAL A 127 -12.55 0.09 -1.52
CA VAL A 127 -12.80 -0.30 -2.90
C VAL A 127 -14.10 -1.11 -3.01
N ALA A 128 -14.31 -2.09 -2.13
CA ALA A 128 -15.51 -2.92 -2.13
C ALA A 128 -16.77 -2.08 -1.92
N GLU A 129 -16.76 -1.13 -0.98
CA GLU A 129 -17.88 -0.22 -0.72
C GLU A 129 -18.13 0.75 -1.89
N ALA A 130 -17.06 1.27 -2.51
CA ALA A 130 -17.17 2.12 -3.69
C ALA A 130 -17.88 1.38 -4.84
N LEU A 131 -17.57 0.11 -5.06
CA LEU A 131 -18.14 -0.71 -6.13
C LEU A 131 -19.62 -1.09 -5.93
N LYS A 132 -20.20 -0.92 -4.72
CA LYS A 132 -21.61 -1.27 -4.47
C LYS A 132 -22.62 -0.44 -5.27
N MET A 133 -22.25 0.76 -5.72
CA MET A 133 -23.11 1.59 -6.57
C MET A 133 -22.38 1.97 -7.86
N PRO A 134 -23.12 2.25 -8.95
CA PRO A 134 -22.51 2.70 -10.20
C PRO A 134 -21.84 4.08 -10.03
N PHE A 135 -20.81 4.31 -10.81
CA PHE A 135 -20.13 5.59 -11.02
C PHE A 135 -19.49 5.57 -12.41
N VAL A 136 -19.37 6.73 -13.04
CA VAL A 136 -18.65 6.91 -14.30
C VAL A 136 -17.40 7.75 -14.06
N ASP A 137 -17.53 8.87 -13.36
CA ASP A 137 -16.39 9.73 -13.03
C ASP A 137 -15.98 9.58 -11.56
N VAL A 138 -14.75 9.16 -11.34
CA VAL A 138 -14.18 9.00 -10.01
C VAL A 138 -12.97 9.91 -9.80
N LEU A 139 -12.88 10.52 -8.61
CA LEU A 139 -11.70 11.24 -8.14
C LEU A 139 -11.07 10.47 -6.96
N ASP A 140 -9.77 10.24 -7.03
CA ASP A 140 -8.96 9.70 -5.93
C ASP A 140 -8.00 10.76 -5.39
N LEU A 141 -8.14 11.08 -4.11
CA LEU A 141 -7.36 12.09 -3.41
C LEU A 141 -6.27 11.40 -2.57
N GLY A 142 -5.00 11.65 -2.90
CA GLY A 142 -3.86 10.97 -2.26
C GLY A 142 -3.63 9.58 -2.86
N ALA A 143 -3.54 9.49 -4.18
CA ALA A 143 -3.56 8.24 -4.92
C ALA A 143 -2.40 7.29 -4.57
N GLY A 144 -1.24 7.80 -4.12
CA GLY A 144 -0.08 6.98 -3.76
C GLY A 144 0.39 6.10 -4.92
N SER A 145 0.31 4.78 -4.73
CA SER A 145 0.62 3.78 -5.77
C SER A 145 -0.46 3.63 -6.85
N GLY A 146 -1.60 4.30 -6.69
CA GLY A 146 -2.79 4.16 -7.53
C GLY A 146 -3.66 2.95 -7.17
N ALA A 147 -3.40 2.26 -6.07
CA ALA A 147 -4.08 1.01 -5.71
C ALA A 147 -5.62 1.13 -5.72
N ILE A 148 -6.17 2.22 -5.20
CA ILE A 148 -7.62 2.46 -5.15
C ILE A 148 -8.16 2.78 -6.54
N ILE A 149 -7.78 3.91 -7.14
CA ILE A 149 -8.29 4.36 -8.44
C ILE A 149 -8.14 3.33 -9.55
N LEU A 150 -6.96 2.70 -9.67
CA LEU A 150 -6.69 1.79 -10.77
C LEU A 150 -7.47 0.47 -10.62
N THR A 151 -7.71 0.04 -9.38
CA THR A 151 -8.60 -1.10 -9.11
C THR A 151 -10.04 -0.74 -9.49
N LEU A 152 -10.54 0.43 -9.07
CA LEU A 152 -11.89 0.90 -9.42
C LEU A 152 -12.09 0.95 -10.93
N LEU A 153 -11.12 1.49 -11.68
CA LEU A 153 -11.16 1.54 -13.14
C LEU A 153 -11.08 0.15 -13.76
N ALA A 154 -10.32 -0.78 -13.20
CA ALA A 154 -10.25 -2.15 -13.70
C ALA A 154 -11.57 -2.93 -13.47
N GLU A 155 -12.30 -2.63 -12.40
CA GLU A 155 -13.61 -3.24 -12.08
C GLU A 155 -14.80 -2.53 -12.77
N ARG A 156 -14.59 -1.31 -13.30
CA ARG A 156 -15.57 -0.51 -14.02
C ARG A 156 -15.00 -0.06 -15.37
N PRO A 157 -15.14 -0.87 -16.43
CA PRO A 157 -14.56 -0.57 -17.75
C PRO A 157 -15.04 0.74 -18.39
N GLU A 158 -16.26 1.18 -18.06
CA GLU A 158 -16.86 2.43 -18.57
C GLU A 158 -16.47 3.67 -17.76
N ALA A 159 -15.81 3.50 -16.61
CA ALA A 159 -15.43 4.61 -15.75
C ALA A 159 -14.12 5.28 -16.21
N THR A 160 -14.04 6.58 -15.94
CA THR A 160 -12.86 7.45 -16.06
C THR A 160 -12.50 8.06 -14.72
N GLY A 161 -11.21 8.33 -14.53
CA GLY A 161 -10.66 8.72 -13.24
C GLY A 161 -9.77 9.95 -13.30
N VAL A 162 -9.79 10.73 -12.22
CA VAL A 162 -8.71 11.67 -11.88
C VAL A 162 -8.07 11.17 -10.59
N ALA A 163 -6.75 11.16 -10.55
CA ALA A 163 -5.96 10.75 -9.40
C ALA A 163 -5.00 11.88 -9.04
N THR A 164 -5.09 12.35 -7.80
CA THR A 164 -4.25 13.43 -7.30
C THR A 164 -3.33 12.95 -6.19
N ASP A 165 -2.15 13.54 -6.12
CA ASP A 165 -1.24 13.34 -5.00
C ASP A 165 -0.38 14.60 -4.82
N LEU A 166 0.02 14.90 -3.58
CA LEU A 166 0.95 15.98 -3.29
C LEU A 166 2.37 15.63 -3.79
N SER A 167 2.68 14.34 -3.94
CA SER A 167 3.97 13.81 -4.37
C SER A 167 3.98 13.50 -5.88
N PRO A 168 4.74 14.25 -6.69
CA PRO A 168 4.97 13.90 -8.09
C PRO A 168 5.63 12.52 -8.26
N ALA A 169 6.42 12.10 -7.26
CA ALA A 169 7.10 10.82 -7.25
C ALA A 169 6.12 9.64 -7.03
N ALA A 170 5.06 9.85 -6.25
CA ALA A 170 3.98 8.87 -6.09
C ALA A 170 3.18 8.72 -7.38
N LEU A 171 2.81 9.84 -8.03
CA LEU A 171 2.10 9.80 -9.32
C LEU A 171 2.88 9.08 -10.43
N GLN A 172 4.22 9.12 -10.41
CA GLN A 172 5.03 8.31 -11.33
C GLN A 172 4.86 6.81 -11.09
N VAL A 173 4.79 6.37 -9.83
CA VAL A 173 4.50 4.97 -9.48
C VAL A 173 3.09 4.59 -9.92
N ALA A 174 2.10 5.44 -9.63
CA ALA A 174 0.72 5.23 -10.06
C ALA A 174 0.59 5.14 -11.59
N ALA A 175 1.30 5.98 -12.34
CA ALA A 175 1.30 5.95 -13.80
C ALA A 175 1.91 4.64 -14.36
N SER A 176 3.02 4.16 -13.78
CA SER A 176 3.60 2.85 -14.13
C SER A 176 2.60 1.72 -13.86
N ASN A 177 1.92 1.74 -12.71
CA ASN A 177 0.90 0.76 -12.38
C ASN A 177 -0.31 0.83 -13.33
N ALA A 178 -0.73 2.02 -13.74
CA ALA A 178 -1.82 2.20 -14.68
C ALA A 178 -1.51 1.56 -16.03
N ALA A 179 -0.29 1.76 -16.53
CA ALA A 179 0.19 1.15 -17.77
C ALA A 179 0.28 -0.38 -17.65
N ALA A 180 0.79 -0.89 -16.52
CA ALA A 180 0.88 -2.34 -16.28
C ALA A 180 -0.50 -3.02 -16.23
N LEU A 181 -1.54 -2.30 -15.77
CA LEU A 181 -2.91 -2.78 -15.71
C LEU A 181 -3.74 -2.47 -16.97
N GLY A 182 -3.20 -1.72 -17.93
CA GLY A 182 -3.89 -1.34 -19.16
C GLY A 182 -5.07 -0.39 -18.95
N VAL A 183 -4.99 0.48 -17.92
CA VAL A 183 -6.03 1.47 -17.59
C VAL A 183 -5.55 2.92 -17.71
N ASP A 184 -4.31 3.13 -18.17
CA ASP A 184 -3.62 4.41 -18.31
C ASP A 184 -4.38 5.43 -19.17
N THR A 185 -5.09 4.99 -20.20
CA THR A 185 -5.90 5.86 -21.06
C THR A 185 -7.18 6.39 -20.40
N ARG A 186 -7.54 5.87 -19.22
CA ARG A 186 -8.78 6.21 -18.50
C ARG A 186 -8.52 6.95 -17.18
N VAL A 187 -7.27 7.28 -16.87
CA VAL A 187 -6.91 8.00 -15.65
C VAL A 187 -6.05 9.21 -15.99
N HIS A 188 -6.41 10.38 -15.46
CA HIS A 188 -5.58 11.58 -15.46
C HIS A 188 -4.89 11.74 -14.11
N PHE A 189 -3.58 11.97 -14.12
CA PHE A 189 -2.80 12.21 -12.90
C PHE A 189 -2.45 13.69 -12.78
N GLU A 190 -2.73 14.28 -11.62
CA GLU A 190 -2.49 15.69 -11.36
C GLU A 190 -1.80 15.90 -10.00
N VAL A 191 -0.74 16.71 -9.97
CA VAL A 191 -0.11 17.09 -8.70
C VAL A 191 -1.00 18.14 -8.04
N SER A 192 -1.57 17.81 -6.88
CA SER A 192 -2.52 18.70 -6.20
C SER A 192 -2.42 18.55 -4.69
N ASN A 193 -2.59 19.66 -3.97
CA ASN A 193 -2.96 19.63 -2.57
C ASN A 193 -4.48 19.55 -2.47
N TRP A 194 -4.99 18.32 -2.31
CA TRP A 194 -6.43 18.03 -2.35
C TRP A 194 -7.07 18.56 -3.64
N PHE A 195 -7.93 19.56 -3.53
CA PHE A 195 -8.70 20.12 -4.65
C PHE A 195 -8.03 21.29 -5.38
N GLU A 196 -6.87 21.78 -4.92
CA GLU A 196 -6.28 23.04 -5.43
C GLU A 196 -6.02 23.09 -6.94
N ALA A 197 -5.63 21.97 -7.56
CA ALA A 197 -5.32 21.89 -9.00
C ALA A 197 -6.41 21.20 -9.83
N ILE A 198 -7.56 20.87 -9.23
CA ILE A 198 -8.64 20.14 -9.90
C ILE A 198 -9.97 20.89 -9.83
N GLY A 199 -10.81 20.67 -10.83
CA GLY A 199 -12.15 21.22 -10.91
C GLY A 199 -13.14 20.19 -11.40
N GLY A 200 -14.40 20.59 -11.54
CA GLY A 200 -15.48 19.72 -12.01
C GLY A 200 -16.11 18.90 -10.90
N GLU A 201 -17.14 18.15 -11.28
CA GLU A 201 -17.93 17.31 -10.38
C GLU A 201 -17.79 15.82 -10.76
N TYR A 202 -17.78 14.96 -9.74
CA TYR A 202 -17.59 13.52 -9.85
C TYR A 202 -18.79 12.76 -9.28
N ASP A 203 -19.00 11.53 -9.75
CA ASP A 203 -20.00 10.62 -9.17
C ASP A 203 -19.48 9.99 -7.86
N LEU A 204 -18.16 9.84 -7.78
CA LEU A 204 -17.47 9.20 -6.68
C LEU A 204 -16.18 9.96 -6.35
N ILE A 205 -15.99 10.30 -5.07
CA ILE A 205 -14.71 10.76 -4.53
C ILE A 205 -14.26 9.72 -3.50
N VAL A 206 -13.02 9.25 -3.62
CA VAL A 206 -12.39 8.32 -2.68
C VAL A 206 -11.09 8.91 -2.14
N SER A 207 -10.72 8.52 -0.93
CA SER A 207 -9.41 8.87 -0.36
C SER A 207 -9.02 7.90 0.74
N ASN A 208 -7.74 7.57 0.82
CA ASN A 208 -7.10 7.06 2.04
C ASN A 208 -6.09 8.11 2.51
N PRO A 209 -6.55 9.17 3.19
CA PRO A 209 -5.67 10.27 3.59
C PRO A 209 -4.79 9.86 4.78
N PRO A 210 -3.68 10.58 5.04
CA PRO A 210 -2.90 10.35 6.25
C PRO A 210 -3.73 10.66 7.49
N TYR A 211 -3.78 9.71 8.43
CA TYR A 211 -4.68 9.76 9.58
C TYR A 211 -4.02 9.50 10.93
N ILE A 212 -2.72 9.23 10.94
CA ILE A 212 -1.95 9.00 12.17
C ILE A 212 -1.63 10.36 12.78
N ALA A 213 -2.02 10.58 14.04
CA ALA A 213 -1.70 11.82 14.73
C ALA A 213 -0.19 11.97 14.94
N ALA A 214 0.29 13.21 15.02
CA ALA A 214 1.72 13.48 15.12
C ALA A 214 2.37 12.86 16.36
N ASP A 215 1.62 12.76 17.47
CA ASP A 215 2.05 12.16 18.74
C ASP A 215 2.01 10.62 18.74
N GLU A 216 1.31 10.00 17.78
CA GLU A 216 1.27 8.54 17.61
C GLU A 216 2.41 8.01 16.72
N MET A 217 3.09 8.88 15.97
CA MET A 217 4.11 8.50 15.00
C MET A 217 5.29 7.71 15.60
N ASP A 218 5.69 8.01 16.83
CA ASP A 218 6.81 7.32 17.49
C ASP A 218 6.44 5.89 17.95
N ALA A 219 5.15 5.61 18.11
CA ALA A 219 4.65 4.30 18.51
C ALA A 219 4.46 3.33 17.32
N LEU A 220 4.60 3.82 16.09
CA LEU A 220 4.48 3.00 14.89
C LEU A 220 5.55 1.90 14.82
N GLN A 221 5.17 0.79 14.20
CA GLN A 221 6.13 -0.27 13.89
C GLN A 221 7.31 0.31 13.08
N PRO A 222 8.56 -0.11 13.36
CA PRO A 222 9.73 0.45 12.68
C PRO A 222 9.66 0.37 11.16
N GLU A 223 9.03 -0.67 10.61
CA GLU A 223 8.89 -0.89 9.17
C GLU A 223 8.10 0.24 8.51
N VAL A 224 6.98 0.61 9.11
CA VAL A 224 6.13 1.72 8.68
C VAL A 224 6.87 3.03 8.87
N ARG A 225 7.38 3.28 10.08
CA ARG A 225 8.01 4.55 10.46
C ARG A 225 9.29 4.87 9.67
N LEU A 226 10.06 3.86 9.28
CA LEU A 226 11.37 4.03 8.67
C LEU A 226 11.35 3.92 7.13
N PHE A 227 10.37 3.23 6.54
CA PHE A 227 10.39 2.91 5.10
C PHE A 227 9.21 3.46 4.31
N GLU A 228 8.15 3.95 4.96
CA GLU A 228 7.02 4.57 4.27
C GLU A 228 7.12 6.11 4.32
N PRO A 229 6.65 6.83 3.28
CA PRO A 229 6.69 8.28 3.26
C PRO A 229 5.90 8.86 4.43
N ARG A 230 6.55 9.68 5.27
CA ARG A 230 5.90 10.33 6.42
C ARG A 230 4.60 11.07 6.04
N MET A 231 4.60 11.74 4.89
CA MET A 231 3.45 12.48 4.38
C MET A 231 2.23 11.61 4.04
N ALA A 232 2.42 10.30 3.83
CA ALA A 232 1.35 9.34 3.61
C ALA A 232 0.81 8.75 4.92
N LEU A 233 1.48 9.01 6.05
CA LEU A 233 1.14 8.46 7.36
C LEU A 233 0.42 9.48 8.24
N THR A 234 0.98 10.68 8.34
CA THR A 234 0.51 11.71 9.27
C THR A 234 0.18 13.02 8.56
N ASP A 235 -0.83 13.69 9.08
CA ASP A 235 -1.19 15.06 8.72
C ASP A 235 -0.34 16.10 9.49
N GLU A 236 0.64 15.63 10.27
CA GLU A 236 1.48 16.40 11.19
C GLU A 236 0.67 17.13 12.28
N ALA A 237 -0.57 16.68 12.54
CA ALA A 237 -1.50 17.29 13.47
C ALA A 237 -2.22 16.22 14.31
N ASP A 238 -3.55 16.28 14.36
CA ASP A 238 -4.42 15.44 15.20
C ASP A 238 -4.94 14.18 14.48
N GLY A 239 -4.45 13.92 13.25
CA GLY A 239 -4.95 12.86 12.39
C GLY A 239 -6.30 13.17 11.76
N LEU A 240 -6.87 14.36 11.98
CA LEU A 240 -8.19 14.76 11.47
C LEU A 240 -8.18 15.89 10.46
N SER A 241 -7.07 16.62 10.32
CA SER A 241 -7.02 17.83 9.51
C SER A 241 -7.16 17.56 8.00
N ALA A 242 -6.69 16.40 7.53
CA ALA A 242 -6.89 15.95 6.15
C ALA A 242 -8.39 15.75 5.85
N TYR A 243 -9.12 15.05 6.72
CA TYR A 243 -10.56 14.87 6.58
C TYR A 243 -11.31 16.20 6.54
N ALA A 244 -10.97 17.12 7.44
CA ALA A 244 -11.61 18.43 7.50
C ALA A 244 -11.47 19.19 6.16
N ARG A 245 -10.27 19.16 5.54
CA ARG A 245 -10.04 19.80 4.24
C ARG A 245 -10.79 19.11 3.10
N ILE A 246 -10.72 17.78 3.05
CA ILE A 246 -11.38 16.99 2.00
C ILE A 246 -12.90 17.19 2.06
N ILE A 247 -13.48 17.00 3.25
CA ILE A 247 -14.93 17.03 3.46
C ILE A 247 -15.50 18.44 3.23
N ALA A 248 -14.78 19.50 3.62
CA ALA A 248 -15.24 20.87 3.42
C ALA A 248 -15.38 21.23 1.93
N ALA A 249 -14.48 20.76 1.06
CA ALA A 249 -14.51 21.04 -0.37
C ALA A 249 -15.37 20.06 -1.18
N THR A 250 -15.56 18.84 -0.68
CA THR A 250 -16.28 17.76 -1.36
C THR A 250 -17.66 18.14 -1.92
N PRO A 251 -18.53 18.89 -1.21
CA PRO A 251 -19.85 19.26 -1.73
C PRO A 251 -19.80 20.01 -3.06
N ASP A 252 -18.77 20.81 -3.33
CA ASP A 252 -18.62 21.57 -4.58
C ASP A 252 -18.08 20.71 -5.74
N HIS A 253 -17.59 19.51 -5.44
CA HIS A 253 -16.98 18.57 -6.40
C HIS A 253 -17.77 17.26 -6.55
N LEU A 254 -18.87 17.08 -5.83
CA LEU A 254 -19.76 15.93 -6.04
C LEU A 254 -20.95 16.32 -6.91
N ARG A 255 -21.36 15.42 -7.81
CA ARG A 255 -22.67 15.53 -8.45
C ARG A 255 -23.77 15.25 -7.45
N LYS A 256 -24.99 15.70 -7.74
CA LYS A 256 -26.18 15.28 -7.00
C LYS A 256 -26.31 13.75 -7.05
N GLY A 257 -26.42 13.11 -5.88
CA GLY A 257 -26.42 11.67 -5.73
C GLY A 257 -25.02 11.03 -5.69
N GLY A 258 -23.96 11.82 -5.93
CA GLY A 258 -22.56 11.38 -5.83
C GLY A 258 -22.13 11.14 -4.38
N ARG A 259 -21.04 10.38 -4.22
CA ARG A 259 -20.61 9.87 -2.90
C ARG A 259 -19.16 10.21 -2.59
N LEU A 260 -18.90 10.52 -1.33
CA LEU A 260 -17.56 10.56 -0.74
C LEU A 260 -17.37 9.31 0.12
N LEU A 261 -16.26 8.60 -0.09
CA LEU A 261 -15.82 7.54 0.79
C LEU A 261 -14.38 7.82 1.23
N VAL A 262 -14.12 7.77 2.54
CA VAL A 262 -12.76 7.94 3.06
C VAL A 262 -12.39 6.80 3.99
N GLU A 263 -11.17 6.28 3.87
CA GLU A 263 -10.59 5.38 4.88
C GLU A 263 -10.24 6.16 6.14
N ILE A 264 -10.44 5.53 7.29
CA ILE A 264 -10.22 6.10 8.62
C ILE A 264 -9.44 5.18 9.54
N GLY A 265 -8.80 5.77 10.54
CA GLY A 265 -8.34 5.06 11.73
C GLY A 265 -9.53 4.57 12.57
N MET A 266 -9.33 3.46 13.29
CA MET A 266 -10.38 2.72 14.02
C MET A 266 -11.13 3.51 15.10
N THR A 267 -10.65 4.68 15.51
CA THR A 267 -11.26 5.55 16.53
C THR A 267 -11.93 6.79 15.94
N GLN A 268 -11.76 7.06 14.64
CA GLN A 268 -12.10 8.34 14.01
C GLN A 268 -13.50 8.37 13.39
N GLY A 269 -14.19 7.22 13.33
CA GLY A 269 -15.50 7.08 12.67
C GLY A 269 -16.53 8.10 13.08
N LYS A 270 -16.70 8.32 14.39
CA LYS A 270 -17.67 9.32 14.89
C LYS A 270 -17.33 10.74 14.47
N ALA A 271 -16.05 11.12 14.54
CA ALA A 271 -15.61 12.48 14.22
C ALA A 271 -15.76 12.78 12.72
N VAL A 272 -15.27 11.88 11.87
CA VAL A 272 -15.36 12.02 10.41
C VAL A 272 -16.81 11.97 9.92
N ALA A 273 -17.66 11.12 10.50
CA ALA A 273 -19.08 11.09 10.19
C ALA A 273 -19.81 12.38 10.61
N ALA A 274 -19.42 13.01 11.72
CA ALA A 274 -19.96 14.31 12.11
C ALA A 274 -19.56 15.39 11.09
N MET A 275 -18.29 15.44 10.69
CA MET A 275 -17.80 16.39 9.66
C MET A 275 -18.58 16.25 8.35
N MET A 276 -18.85 15.02 7.88
CA MET A 276 -19.63 14.81 6.66
C MET A 276 -21.07 15.34 6.78
N ARG A 277 -21.73 15.14 7.93
CA ARG A 277 -23.08 15.66 8.17
C ARG A 277 -23.09 17.19 8.21
N ASP A 278 -22.11 17.78 8.88
CA ASP A 278 -21.97 19.24 9.00
C ASP A 278 -21.69 19.89 7.63
N ALA A 279 -20.99 19.18 6.73
CA ALA A 279 -20.78 19.58 5.35
C ALA A 279 -22.00 19.34 4.42
N GLY A 280 -23.13 18.85 4.97
CA GLY A 280 -24.37 18.66 4.23
C GLY A 280 -24.46 17.34 3.45
N LEU A 281 -23.55 16.38 3.68
CA LEU A 281 -23.70 15.03 3.15
C LEU A 281 -24.76 14.26 3.96
N ALA A 282 -25.59 13.51 3.27
CA ALA A 282 -26.62 12.65 3.83
C ALA A 282 -26.22 11.18 3.72
N GLU A 283 -27.08 10.28 4.25
CA GLU A 283 -26.85 8.83 4.25
C GLU A 283 -25.45 8.48 4.82
N VAL A 284 -25.05 9.20 5.89
CA VAL A 284 -23.69 9.07 6.46
C VAL A 284 -23.58 7.82 7.32
N GLU A 285 -22.72 6.90 6.87
CA GLU A 285 -22.50 5.58 7.47
C GLU A 285 -21.02 5.35 7.79
N VAL A 286 -20.77 4.62 8.88
CA VAL A 286 -19.43 4.13 9.25
C VAL A 286 -19.42 2.63 9.03
N ILE A 287 -18.55 2.18 8.13
CA ILE A 287 -18.43 0.79 7.72
C ILE A 287 -17.21 0.17 8.41
N PRO A 288 -17.39 -0.96 9.12
CA PRO A 288 -16.27 -1.67 9.73
C PRO A 288 -15.51 -2.54 8.73
N ASP A 289 -14.25 -2.85 9.04
CA ASP A 289 -13.50 -3.93 8.40
C ASP A 289 -13.96 -5.32 8.87
N LEU A 290 -13.32 -6.37 8.35
CA LEU A 290 -13.64 -7.77 8.68
C LEU A 290 -13.43 -8.12 10.16
N ASP A 291 -12.61 -7.35 10.87
CA ASP A 291 -12.36 -7.49 12.31
C ASP A 291 -13.34 -6.67 13.15
N GLY A 292 -14.31 -6.00 12.52
CA GLY A 292 -15.34 -5.20 13.19
C GLY A 292 -14.87 -3.82 13.64
N ARG A 293 -13.73 -3.33 13.14
CA ARG A 293 -13.21 -1.99 13.48
C ARG A 293 -13.65 -0.97 12.44
N ASP A 294 -14.03 0.23 12.88
CA ASP A 294 -14.36 1.34 11.97
C ASP A 294 -13.25 1.52 10.92
N ARG A 295 -13.60 1.54 9.63
CA ARG A 295 -12.62 1.58 8.54
C ARG A 295 -12.95 2.58 7.44
N VAL A 296 -14.22 2.70 7.06
CA VAL A 296 -14.63 3.61 5.99
C VAL A 296 -15.79 4.47 6.48
N VAL A 297 -15.77 5.76 6.17
CA VAL A 297 -16.95 6.61 6.31
C VAL A 297 -17.44 6.98 4.93
N ILE A 298 -18.76 6.85 4.72
CA ILE A 298 -19.43 7.13 3.45
C ILE A 298 -20.43 8.26 3.68
N GLY A 299 -20.54 9.18 2.72
CA GLY A 299 -21.57 10.21 2.68
C GLY A 299 -21.99 10.54 1.25
N LYS A 300 -23.21 11.03 1.06
CA LYS A 300 -23.81 11.27 -0.25
C LYS A 300 -24.38 12.68 -0.39
N LYS A 301 -24.17 13.32 -1.54
CA LYS A 301 -24.73 14.63 -1.86
C LYS A 301 -26.21 14.49 -2.27
N GLN A 302 -27.07 15.33 -1.71
CA GLN A 302 -28.52 15.36 -1.98
C GLN A 302 -28.91 16.35 -3.08
#